data_AF-A0A968XVP6-F1
#
_entry.id   AF-A0A968XVP6-F1
#
_cell.length_a   1.000
_cell.length_b   1.000
_cell.length_c   1.000
_cell.angle_alpha   90.00
_cell.angle_beta   90.00
_cell.angle_gamma   90.00
#
_symmetry.space_group_name_H-M   'P 1'
#
loop_
_entity.id
_entity.type
_entity.pdbx_description
1 polymer ?
#
loop_
_entity_poly.entity_id
_entity_poly.type
_entity_poly.pdbx_seq_one_letter_code
_entity_poly.pdbx_strand_id
1 'polypeptide(L)'
;MRQLKNTPQGQHTPVIILTASVFEQNQAEIMATGCDHYLKKPVDAAEILSTIQRHLQVTYLYADSNPAAPSGETADESQILSVSRLSQLQTLWLDDFYQALAIGATAQMYQLIDQLPPEQSEVAIALERQISQYRFQTLLELFAPLCEH
;
A
#
# COMPACT_ATOMS: atom_id res chain seq x y z
N MET A 1 -25.40 3.30 4.58
CA MET A 1 -25.80 2.18 5.47
C MET A 1 -27.29 1.87 5.44
N ARG A 2 -28.18 2.86 5.62
CA ARG A 2 -29.64 2.66 5.68
C ARG A 2 -30.25 1.87 4.52
N GLN A 3 -29.74 2.04 3.29
CA GLN A 3 -30.21 1.30 2.12
C GLN A 3 -29.75 -0.17 2.08
N LEU A 4 -28.53 -0.48 2.55
CA LEU A 4 -28.01 -1.85 2.63
C LEU A 4 -28.76 -2.66 3.70
N LYS A 5 -28.93 -2.10 4.91
CA LYS A 5 -29.66 -2.75 6.02
C LYS A 5 -31.18 -2.85 5.81
N ASN A 6 -31.73 -2.22 4.77
CA ASN A 6 -33.14 -2.38 4.40
C ASN A 6 -33.44 -3.67 3.63
N THR A 7 -32.41 -4.46 3.31
CA THR A 7 -32.58 -5.80 2.71
C THR A 7 -32.36 -6.88 3.77
N PRO A 8 -33.08 -8.01 3.73
CA PRO A 8 -32.90 -9.10 4.70
C PRO A 8 -31.46 -9.68 4.68
N GLN A 9 -30.76 -9.57 3.55
CA GLN A 9 -29.35 -9.94 3.44
C GLN A 9 -28.43 -8.89 4.07
N GLY A 10 -28.65 -7.59 3.81
CA GLY A 10 -27.80 -6.54 4.35
C GLY A 10 -27.98 -6.26 5.85
N GLN A 11 -29.00 -6.83 6.51
CA GLN A 11 -29.08 -6.84 7.99
C GLN A 11 -28.04 -7.77 8.62
N HIS A 12 -27.65 -8.84 7.94
CA HIS A 12 -26.67 -9.83 8.42
C HIS A 12 -25.25 -9.59 7.92
N THR A 13 -25.05 -8.66 6.99
CA THR A 13 -23.71 -8.30 6.50
C THR A 13 -23.02 -7.41 7.53
N PRO A 14 -21.89 -7.84 8.14
CA PRO A 14 -21.13 -6.99 9.04
C PRO A 14 -20.53 -5.81 8.28
N VAL A 15 -20.66 -4.61 8.83
CA VAL A 15 -20.13 -3.38 8.22
C VAL A 15 -19.01 -2.81 9.10
N ILE A 16 -17.80 -2.74 8.54
CA ILE A 16 -16.60 -2.19 9.19
C ILE A 16 -16.25 -0.86 8.49
N ILE A 17 -16.11 0.22 9.25
CA ILE A 17 -15.74 1.55 8.72
C ILE A 17 -14.26 1.83 8.95
N LEU A 18 -13.55 2.29 7.91
CA LEU A 18 -12.17 2.77 7.98
C LEU A 18 -12.14 4.30 7.94
N THR A 19 -11.76 4.98 9.03
CA THR A 19 -11.74 6.45 9.09
C THR A 19 -10.32 7.03 9.02
N ALA A 20 -10.11 8.02 8.14
CA ALA A 20 -8.81 8.68 7.93
C ALA A 20 -8.46 9.74 8.99
N SER A 21 -9.45 10.26 9.72
CA SER A 21 -9.24 11.28 10.73
C SER A 21 -10.41 11.28 11.71
N VAL A 22 -10.13 11.38 13.00
CA VAL A 22 -11.16 11.51 14.05
C VAL A 22 -11.64 12.96 14.07
N PHE A 23 -11.99 13.53 12.92
CA PHE A 23 -12.46 14.90 12.84
C PHE A 23 -13.90 14.93 13.34
N GLU A 24 -14.05 15.00 14.66
CA GLU A 24 -15.10 15.58 15.52
C GLU A 24 -16.59 15.46 15.14
N GLN A 25 -16.97 14.81 14.05
CA GLN A 25 -18.32 14.37 13.79
C GLN A 25 -18.50 12.97 14.37
N ASN A 26 -18.61 13.02 15.70
CA ASN A 26 -19.60 12.28 16.46
C ASN A 26 -19.50 10.74 16.29
N GLN A 27 -18.56 10.12 17.00
CA GLN A 27 -18.54 8.66 17.21
C GLN A 27 -19.93 8.13 17.57
N ALA A 28 -20.74 8.92 18.30
CA ALA A 28 -22.13 8.64 18.62
C ALA A 28 -23.06 8.52 17.39
N GLU A 29 -22.93 9.37 16.37
CA GLU A 29 -23.72 9.24 15.13
C GLU A 29 -23.27 8.03 14.31
N ILE A 30 -21.97 7.77 14.24
CA ILE A 30 -21.45 6.62 13.50
C ILE A 30 -21.92 5.31 14.15
N MET A 31 -21.90 5.19 15.48
CA MET A 31 -22.47 4.04 16.18
C MET A 31 -23.99 3.93 15.99
N ALA A 32 -24.70 5.06 15.91
CA ALA A 32 -26.15 5.07 15.66
C ALA A 32 -26.55 4.63 14.24
N THR A 33 -25.61 4.50 13.29
CA THR A 33 -25.91 4.09 11.90
C THR A 33 -26.00 2.58 11.69
N GLY A 34 -25.80 1.79 12.75
CA GLY A 34 -25.78 0.32 12.69
C GLY A 34 -24.42 -0.25 12.26
N CYS A 35 -23.34 0.51 12.46
CA CYS A 35 -21.99 0.02 12.21
C CYS A 35 -21.63 -1.10 13.20
N ASP A 36 -20.99 -2.17 12.71
CA ASP A 36 -20.58 -3.31 13.54
C ASP A 36 -19.16 -3.10 14.11
N HIS A 37 -18.29 -2.38 13.39
CA HIS A 37 -16.94 -2.04 13.86
C HIS A 37 -16.36 -0.79 13.20
N TYR A 38 -15.45 -0.11 13.89
CA TYR A 38 -14.69 1.01 13.33
C TYR A 38 -13.19 0.76 13.50
N LEU A 39 -12.41 1.11 12.47
CA LEU A 39 -10.95 1.07 12.46
C LEU A 39 -10.41 2.46 12.10
N LYS A 40 -9.40 2.91 12.85
CA LYS A 40 -8.76 4.22 12.67
C LYS A 40 -7.54 4.06 11.77
N LYS A 41 -7.36 4.94 10.77
CA LYS A 41 -6.13 4.98 10.01
C LYS A 41 -4.98 5.67 10.79
N PRO A 42 -3.72 5.26 10.59
CA PRO A 42 -3.31 4.08 9.82
C PRO A 42 -3.74 2.80 10.54
N VAL A 43 -4.24 1.83 9.76
CA VAL A 43 -4.67 0.52 10.27
C VAL A 43 -3.72 -0.54 9.74
N ASP A 44 -3.26 -1.42 10.60
CA ASP A 44 -2.43 -2.56 10.20
C ASP A 44 -3.26 -3.70 9.61
N ALA A 45 -2.69 -4.45 8.67
CA ALA A 45 -3.36 -5.58 8.03
C ALA A 45 -3.84 -6.63 9.05
N ALA A 46 -3.07 -6.85 10.13
CA ALA A 46 -3.44 -7.76 11.21
C ALA A 46 -4.72 -7.32 11.95
N GLU A 47 -4.94 -6.01 12.10
CA GLU A 47 -6.11 -5.45 12.76
C GLU A 47 -7.38 -5.61 11.89
N ILE A 48 -7.26 -5.42 10.57
CA ILE A 48 -8.34 -5.69 9.61
C ILE A 48 -8.73 -7.17 9.65
N LEU A 49 -7.75 -8.07 9.52
CA LEU A 49 -7.99 -9.51 9.50
C LEU A 49 -8.61 -10.00 10.81
N SER A 50 -8.12 -9.53 11.95
CA SER A 50 -8.70 -9.85 13.26
C SER A 50 -10.17 -9.38 13.36
N THR A 51 -10.48 -8.20 12.82
CA THR A 51 -11.85 -7.67 12.83
C THR A 51 -12.77 -8.51 11.95
N ILE A 52 -12.33 -8.87 10.75
CA ILE A 52 -13.10 -9.75 9.84
C ILE A 52 -13.31 -11.14 10.48
N GLN A 53 -12.28 -11.74 11.06
CA GLN A 53 -12.39 -13.01 11.80
C GLN A 53 -13.42 -12.91 12.93
N ARG A 54 -13.41 -11.83 13.70
CA ARG A 54 -14.37 -11.62 14.79
C ARG A 54 -15.82 -11.54 14.30
N HIS A 55 -16.07 -10.85 13.18
CA HIS A 55 -17.41 -10.60 12.69
C HIS A 55 -17.98 -11.72 11.80
N LEU A 56 -17.12 -12.46 11.09
CA LEU A 56 -17.54 -13.57 10.21
C LEU A 56 -17.25 -14.96 10.78
N GLN A 57 -16.56 -15.05 11.93
CA GLN A 57 -16.14 -16.31 12.55
C GLN A 57 -15.34 -17.22 11.60
N VAL A 58 -14.55 -16.61 10.71
CA VAL A 58 -13.74 -17.31 9.72
C VAL A 58 -12.37 -17.71 10.29
N THR A 59 -11.80 -18.78 9.77
CA THR A 59 -10.41 -19.15 10.02
C THR A 59 -9.59 -18.88 8.77
N TYR A 60 -8.52 -18.12 8.90
CA TYR A 60 -7.60 -17.86 7.79
C TYR A 60 -6.69 -19.06 7.57
N LEU A 61 -6.74 -19.61 6.36
CA LEU A 61 -5.72 -20.53 5.87
C LEU A 61 -4.59 -19.67 5.32
N TYR A 62 -3.62 -19.37 6.18
CA TYR A 62 -2.34 -18.87 5.71
C TYR A 62 -1.65 -20.02 5.01
N ALA A 63 -1.31 -19.84 3.73
CA ALA A 63 -0.31 -20.72 3.12
C ALA A 63 0.91 -20.68 4.05
N ASP A 64 1.48 -21.83 4.36
CA ASP A 64 2.72 -21.90 5.13
C ASP A 64 3.66 -20.87 4.51
N SER A 65 3.93 -19.81 5.25
CA SER A 65 4.89 -18.81 4.86
C SER A 65 6.24 -19.49 4.94
N ASN A 66 6.54 -20.33 3.96
CA ASN A 66 7.87 -20.46 3.50
C ASN A 66 8.24 -19.07 2.95
N PRO A 67 9.16 -18.31 3.57
CA PRO A 67 9.72 -17.13 2.95
C PRO A 67 10.64 -17.50 1.78
N ALA A 68 10.41 -18.63 1.10
CA ALA A 68 10.77 -18.73 -0.30
C ALA A 68 9.83 -17.79 -1.05
N ALA A 69 10.26 -16.53 -1.08
CA ALA A 69 10.04 -15.67 -2.22
C ALA A 69 9.89 -16.51 -3.50
N PRO A 70 8.97 -16.17 -4.41
CA PRO A 70 9.16 -16.63 -5.79
C PRO A 70 10.59 -16.23 -6.14
N SER A 71 11.44 -17.24 -6.32
CA SER A 71 12.87 -17.13 -6.60
C SER A 71 13.00 -16.58 -8.02
N GLY A 72 12.75 -15.28 -8.10
CA GLY A 72 12.89 -14.39 -9.24
C GLY A 72 13.48 -13.05 -8.80
N GLU A 73 13.85 -12.89 -7.52
CA GLU A 73 14.95 -12.00 -7.12
C GLU A 73 16.22 -12.60 -7.72
N THR A 74 16.41 -12.40 -9.03
CA THR A 74 17.73 -12.52 -9.62
C THR A 74 18.62 -11.58 -8.81
N ALA A 75 19.79 -12.04 -8.37
CA ALA A 75 20.80 -11.20 -7.71
C ALA A 75 21.11 -9.89 -8.47
N ASP A 76 20.70 -9.85 -9.74
CA ASP A 76 20.60 -8.72 -10.65
C ASP A 76 19.68 -7.58 -10.17
N GLU A 77 18.47 -7.84 -9.65
CA GLU A 77 17.50 -6.78 -9.29
C GLU A 77 17.98 -5.90 -8.13
N SER A 78 18.59 -6.49 -7.09
CA SER A 78 19.18 -5.72 -5.98
C SER A 78 20.42 -4.93 -6.40
N GLN A 79 21.11 -5.34 -7.47
CA GLN A 79 22.20 -4.55 -8.06
C GLN A 79 21.66 -3.40 -8.92
N ILE A 80 20.58 -3.64 -9.67
CA ILE A 80 19.89 -2.64 -10.50
C ILE A 80 19.28 -1.54 -9.62
N LEU A 81 18.52 -1.92 -8.59
CA LEU A 81 17.90 -1.01 -7.62
C LEU A 81 18.82 -0.76 -6.41
N SER A 82 20.05 -0.32 -6.69
CA SER A 82 21.02 0.04 -5.66
C SER A 82 21.08 1.57 -5.47
N VAL A 83 21.35 2.01 -4.24
CA VAL A 83 21.50 3.43 -3.89
C VAL A 83 22.49 4.13 -4.83
N SER A 84 23.60 3.47 -5.17
CA SER A 84 24.62 4.01 -6.08
C SER A 84 24.13 4.18 -7.52
N ARG A 85 23.21 3.33 -8.00
CA ARG A 85 22.63 3.46 -9.34
C ARG A 85 21.56 4.54 -9.36
N LEU A 86 20.71 4.56 -8.34
CA LEU A 86 19.68 5.59 -8.17
C LEU A 86 20.29 6.98 -7.96
N SER A 87 21.43 7.09 -7.26
CA SER A 87 22.14 8.38 -7.11
C SER A 87 22.70 8.94 -8.41
N GLN A 88 22.73 8.17 -9.51
CA GLN A 88 23.11 8.66 -10.84
C GLN A 88 21.94 9.35 -11.56
N LEU A 89 20.71 9.21 -11.05
CA LEU A 89 19.55 9.93 -11.55
C LEU A 89 19.58 11.39 -11.11
N GLN A 90 18.80 12.23 -11.79
CA GLN A 90 18.67 13.63 -11.42
C GLN A 90 18.01 13.74 -10.03
N THR A 91 18.59 14.55 -9.15
CA THR A 91 18.09 14.75 -7.77
C THR A 91 16.63 15.24 -7.75
N LEU A 92 16.25 16.09 -8.71
CA LEU A 92 14.87 16.56 -8.87
C LEU A 92 13.90 15.40 -9.15
N TRP A 93 14.29 14.46 -10.00
CA TRP A 93 13.47 13.30 -10.34
C TRP A 93 13.30 12.35 -9.15
N LEU A 94 14.36 12.15 -8.36
CA LEU A 94 14.32 11.30 -7.15
C LEU A 94 13.33 11.85 -6.11
N ASP A 95 13.32 13.17 -5.91
CA ASP A 95 12.41 13.83 -4.97
C ASP A 95 10.94 13.72 -5.41
N ASP A 96 10.66 14.02 -6.70
CA ASP A 96 9.32 13.84 -7.28
C ASP A 96 8.83 12.38 -7.18
N PHE A 97 9.73 11.41 -7.41
CA PHE A 97 9.38 9.99 -7.33
C PHE A 97 9.16 9.54 -5.88
N TYR A 98 9.99 9.98 -4.94
CA TYR A 98 9.82 9.71 -3.51
C TYR A 98 8.52 10.33 -2.98
N GLN A 99 8.19 11.56 -3.38
CA GLN A 99 6.94 12.19 -3.01
C GLN A 99 5.74 11.42 -3.58
N ALA A 100 5.80 10.99 -4.85
CA ALA A 100 4.76 10.17 -5.46
C ALA A 100 4.57 8.85 -4.70
N LEU A 101 5.67 8.19 -4.28
CA LEU A 101 5.66 7.00 -3.41
C LEU A 101 4.99 7.27 -2.07
N ALA A 102 5.35 8.36 -1.40
CA ALA A 102 4.82 8.72 -0.08
C ALA A 102 3.30 8.97 -0.11
N ILE A 103 2.77 9.54 -1.19
CA ILE A 103 1.32 9.79 -1.36
C ILE A 103 0.60 8.65 -2.08
N GLY A 104 1.30 7.61 -2.55
CA GLY A 104 0.73 6.49 -3.28
C GLY A 104 0.21 6.82 -4.68
N ALA A 105 0.74 7.87 -5.33
CA ALA A 105 0.30 8.33 -6.64
C ALA A 105 0.89 7.46 -7.78
N THR A 106 0.36 6.26 -7.96
CA THR A 106 0.88 5.27 -8.95
C THR A 106 0.94 5.82 -10.37
N ALA A 107 -0.06 6.59 -10.81
CA ALA A 107 -0.05 7.22 -12.13
C ALA A 107 1.13 8.17 -12.33
N GLN A 108 1.50 8.93 -11.30
CA GLN A 108 2.66 9.82 -11.32
C GLN A 108 3.96 9.01 -11.34
N MET A 109 4.03 7.90 -10.60
CA MET A 109 5.20 7.01 -10.62
C MET A 109 5.48 6.47 -12.03
N TYR A 110 4.46 5.94 -12.72
CA TYR A 110 4.63 5.44 -14.10
C TYR A 110 5.01 6.55 -15.08
N GLN A 111 4.44 7.74 -14.91
CA GLN A 111 4.81 8.90 -15.74
C GLN A 111 6.27 9.31 -15.53
N LEU A 112 6.75 9.28 -14.28
CA LEU A 112 8.15 9.55 -13.97
C LEU A 112 9.06 8.45 -14.52
N ILE A 113 8.61 7.20 -14.50
CA ILE A 113 9.36 6.07 -15.07
C ILE A 113 9.50 6.20 -16.59
N ASP A 114 8.44 6.62 -17.28
CA ASP A 114 8.44 6.85 -18.74
C ASP A 114 9.42 7.96 -19.16
N GLN A 115 9.72 8.90 -18.26
CA GLN A 115 10.68 9.97 -18.49
C GLN A 115 12.15 9.53 -18.32
N LEU A 116 12.43 8.30 -17.87
CA LEU A 116 13.81 7.83 -17.78
C LEU A 116 14.43 7.64 -19.18
N PRO A 117 15.72 7.99 -19.34
CA PRO A 117 16.44 7.70 -20.57
C PRO A 117 16.57 6.19 -20.81
N PRO A 118 16.66 5.74 -22.07
CA PRO A 118 16.76 4.32 -22.43
C PRO A 118 18.02 3.64 -21.88
N GLU A 119 19.05 4.40 -21.53
CA GLU A 119 20.25 3.90 -20.82
C GLU A 119 19.96 3.34 -19.43
N GLN A 120 18.79 3.65 -18.87
CA GLN A 120 18.34 3.17 -17.56
C GLN A 120 17.03 2.38 -17.64
N SER A 121 16.71 1.83 -18.81
CA SER A 121 15.52 0.98 -18.99
C SER A 121 15.49 -0.20 -18.00
N GLU A 122 16.64 -0.71 -17.56
CA GLU A 122 16.72 -1.75 -16.54
C GLU A 122 16.14 -1.30 -15.19
N VAL A 123 16.45 -0.06 -14.77
CA VAL A 123 15.91 0.55 -13.55
C VAL A 123 14.42 0.80 -13.69
N ALA A 124 13.97 1.31 -14.84
CA ALA A 124 12.56 1.51 -15.14
C ALA A 124 11.75 0.21 -14.99
N ILE A 125 12.20 -0.88 -15.64
CA ILE A 125 11.55 -2.20 -15.57
C ILE A 125 11.52 -2.72 -14.13
N ALA A 126 12.62 -2.56 -13.38
CA ALA A 126 12.68 -2.98 -11.99
C ALA A 126 11.71 -2.17 -11.10
N LEU A 127 11.64 -0.84 -11.26
CA LEU A 127 10.69 0.00 -10.54
C LEU A 127 9.24 -0.34 -10.87
N GLU A 128 8.88 -0.53 -12.15
CA GLU A 128 7.54 -0.95 -12.55
C GLU A 128 7.15 -2.29 -11.92
N ARG A 129 8.10 -3.23 -11.85
CA ARG A 129 7.89 -4.52 -11.19
C ARG A 129 7.60 -4.33 -9.70
N GLN A 130 8.40 -3.53 -8.98
CA GLN A 130 8.17 -3.26 -7.56
C GLN A 130 6.82 -2.56 -7.31
N ILE A 131 6.42 -1.61 -8.17
CA ILE A 131 5.11 -0.94 -8.11
C ILE A 131 3.97 -1.93 -8.36
N SER A 132 4.08 -2.79 -9.37
CA SER A 132 3.06 -3.79 -9.69
C SER A 132 2.87 -4.84 -8.58
N GLN A 133 3.92 -5.12 -7.81
CA GLN A 133 3.89 -6.00 -6.65
C GLN A 133 3.51 -5.27 -5.35
N TYR A 134 3.12 -4.00 -5.43
CA TYR A 134 2.75 -3.15 -4.28
C TYR A 134 3.85 -3.04 -3.20
N ARG A 135 5.14 -3.20 -3.58
CA ARG A 135 6.30 -3.13 -2.67
C ARG A 135 6.74 -1.68 -2.39
N PHE A 136 5.80 -0.81 -2.05
CA PHE A 136 6.07 0.62 -1.81
C PHE A 136 6.98 0.87 -0.61
N GLN A 137 6.84 0.07 0.46
CA GLN A 137 7.63 0.20 1.67
C GLN A 137 9.13 0.03 1.38
N THR A 138 9.50 -1.00 0.63
CA THR A 138 10.89 -1.27 0.23
C THR A 138 11.46 -0.15 -0.64
N LEU A 139 10.64 0.39 -1.56
CA LEU A 139 11.05 1.54 -2.37
C LEU A 139 11.25 2.81 -1.54
N LEU A 140 10.36 3.08 -0.58
CA LEU A 140 10.51 4.23 0.33
C LEU A 140 11.80 4.15 1.15
N GLU A 141 12.12 2.98 1.72
CA GLU A 141 13.35 2.76 2.48
C GLU A 141 14.61 2.92 1.60
N LEU A 142 14.52 2.52 0.33
CA LEU A 142 15.62 2.63 -0.62
C LEU A 142 15.86 4.09 -1.07
N PHE A 143 14.79 4.86 -1.26
CA PHE A 143 14.85 6.24 -1.75
C PHE A 143 15.02 7.28 -0.63
N ALA A 144 14.62 6.99 0.60
CA ALA A 144 14.80 7.88 1.76
C ALA A 144 16.23 8.47 1.89
N PRO A 145 17.31 7.67 1.88
CA PRO A 145 18.67 8.21 2.02
C PRO A 145 19.16 9.01 0.81
N LEU A 146 18.43 8.99 -0.32
CA LEU A 146 18.79 9.72 -1.54
C LEU A 146 18.17 11.12 -1.59
N CYS A 147 17.06 11.34 -0.88
CA CYS A 147 16.34 12.61 -0.83
C CYS A 147 16.77 13.50 0.34
N GLU A 148 17.45 12.97 1.37
CA GLU A 148 18.00 13.79 2.46
C GLU A 148 19.27 14.53 2.00
N HIS A 149 19.09 15.79 1.56
CA HIS A 149 20.11 16.85 1.54
C HIS A 149 19.53 18.13 2.14
#